data_AF-A0A410MAD3-F1
#
_entry.id   AF-A0A410MAD3-F1
#
_cell.length_a   1.000
_cell.length_b   1.000
_cell.length_c   1.000
_cell.angle_alpha   90.00
_cell.angle_beta   90.00
_cell.angle_gamma   90.00
#
_symmetry.space_group_name_H-M   'P 1'
#
loop_
_entity.id
_entity.type
_entity.pdbx_description
1 polymer ?
#
loop_
_entity_poly.entity_id
_entity_poly.type
_entity_poly.pdbx_seq_one_letter_code
_entity_poly.pdbx_strand_id
1 'polypeptide(L)'
;MSIMRNKWVMILINIAVVTLLFAVLAPVYDLFHYINQLFYVAYFYLFFGIIMWVVRGGFFDGITYGFRRFTNQMSKQKDYLDDWKEKPLPSKNISSSVPKFFLFHGMVLSIGLLVLLLLYYLLK
;
A
#
# COMPACT_ATOMS: atom_id res chain seq x y z
N MET A 1 15.66 13.11 -5.61
CA MET A 1 14.47 12.86 -4.74
C MET A 1 14.82 13.13 -3.26
N SER A 2 14.92 14.39 -2.83
CA SER A 2 15.32 14.74 -1.45
C SER A 2 14.15 14.84 -0.46
N ILE A 3 12.91 14.93 -0.96
CA ILE A 3 11.71 15.18 -0.13
C ILE A 3 11.32 13.91 0.67
N MET A 4 11.68 12.72 0.18
CA MET A 4 11.46 11.45 0.91
C MET A 4 12.43 11.19 2.06
N ARG A 5 13.39 12.10 2.34
CA ARG A 5 14.37 11.89 3.41
C ARG A 5 13.76 12.10 4.80
N ASN A 6 12.77 12.97 4.93
CA ASN A 6 12.13 13.25 6.22
C ASN A 6 10.73 12.64 6.30
N LYS A 7 10.63 11.50 6.99
CA LYS A 7 9.37 10.76 7.20
C LYS A 7 8.27 11.62 7.84
N TRP A 8 8.65 12.57 8.68
CA TRP A 8 7.73 13.47 9.37
C TRP A 8 7.10 14.52 8.45
N VAL A 9 7.87 15.05 7.50
CA VAL A 9 7.35 15.98 6.49
C VAL A 9 6.29 15.29 5.62
N MET A 10 6.51 14.03 5.27
CA MET A 10 5.52 13.24 4.54
C MET A 10 4.24 13.00 5.35
N ILE A 11 4.34 12.81 6.68
CA ILE A 11 3.15 12.74 7.54
C ILE A 11 2.38 14.06 7.52
N LEU A 12 3.08 15.19 7.63
CA LEU A 12 2.46 16.52 7.59
C LEU A 12 1.77 16.78 6.24
N ILE A 13 2.39 16.36 5.13
CA ILE A 13 1.75 16.40 3.80
C ILE A 13 0.48 15.56 3.78
N ASN A 14 0.50 14.34 4.33
CA ASN A 14 -0.69 13.50 4.40
C ASN A 14 -1.81 14.12 5.23
N ILE A 15 -1.47 14.74 6.37
CA ILE A 15 -2.46 15.48 7.17
C ILE A 15 -3.03 16.64 6.35
N ALA A 16 -2.20 17.42 5.66
CA ALA A 16 -2.65 18.51 4.81
C ALA A 16 -3.58 18.00 3.69
N VAL A 17 -3.28 16.85 3.08
CA VAL A 17 -4.14 16.20 2.09
C VAL A 17 -5.47 15.78 2.70
N VAL A 18 -5.48 15.16 3.88
CA VAL A 18 -6.71 14.78 4.59
C VAL A 18 -7.56 16.02 4.91
N THR A 19 -6.94 17.09 5.42
CA THR A 19 -7.62 18.35 5.72
C THR A 19 -8.19 19.00 4.45
N LEU A 20 -7.45 18.96 3.34
CA LEU A 20 -7.92 19.48 2.06
C LEU A 20 -9.11 18.67 1.51
N LEU A 21 -9.02 17.34 1.56
CA LEU A 21 -10.11 16.45 1.13
C LEU A 21 -11.36 16.67 1.99
N PHE A 22 -11.19 16.81 3.29
CA PHE A 22 -12.28 17.17 4.20
C PHE A 22 -12.88 18.53 3.85
N ALA A 23 -12.06 19.55 3.61
CA ALA A 23 -12.55 20.88 3.28
C ALA A 23 -13.38 20.93 1.98
N VAL A 24 -13.05 20.09 1.00
CA VAL A 24 -13.70 20.11 -0.32
C VAL A 24 -14.87 19.12 -0.43
N LEU A 25 -14.78 17.97 0.23
CA LEU A 25 -15.70 16.84 0.04
C LEU A 25 -16.64 16.59 1.21
N ALA A 26 -16.40 17.18 2.39
CA ALA A 26 -17.25 16.90 3.55
C ALA A 26 -18.63 17.57 3.37
N PRO A 27 -19.73 16.79 3.51
CA PRO A 27 -21.07 17.36 3.47
C PRO A 27 -21.36 18.22 4.72
N VAL A 28 -20.74 17.89 5.85
CA VAL A 28 -20.85 18.61 7.12
C VAL A 28 -19.47 18.70 7.76
N TYR A 29 -19.13 19.88 8.30
CA TYR A 29 -17.87 20.12 8.99
C TYR A 29 -17.93 19.64 10.44
N ASP A 30 -17.90 18.32 10.63
CA ASP A 30 -17.82 17.70 11.94
C ASP A 30 -16.61 16.75 12.06
N LEU A 31 -16.34 16.30 13.28
CA LEU A 31 -15.25 15.37 13.57
C LEU A 31 -15.45 14.01 12.90
N PHE A 32 -16.70 13.58 12.71
CA PHE A 32 -17.02 12.28 12.09
C PHE A 32 -16.59 12.22 10.62
N HIS A 33 -16.92 13.26 9.84
CA HIS A 33 -16.52 13.34 8.45
C HIS A 33 -15.01 13.50 8.30
N TYR A 34 -14.34 14.19 9.24
CA TYR A 34 -12.87 14.26 9.26
C TYR A 34 -12.24 12.88 9.49
N ILE A 35 -12.76 12.10 10.45
CA ILE A 35 -12.35 10.72 10.71
C ILE A 35 -12.52 9.85 9.45
N ASN A 36 -13.63 10.01 8.73
CA ASN A 36 -13.86 9.26 7.49
C ASN A 36 -12.82 9.58 6.40
N GLN A 37 -12.46 10.85 6.22
CA GLN A 37 -11.42 11.23 5.25
C GLN A 37 -10.04 10.69 5.65
N LEU A 38 -9.70 10.77 6.93
CA LEU A 38 -8.47 10.17 7.46
C LEU A 38 -8.46 8.65 7.25
N PHE A 39 -9.60 7.98 7.46
CA PHE A 39 -9.75 6.55 7.23
C PHE A 39 -9.47 6.17 5.78
N TYR A 40 -10.03 6.88 4.79
CA TYR A 40 -9.78 6.55 3.38
C TYR A 40 -8.31 6.68 3.00
N VAL A 41 -7.63 7.73 3.49
CA VAL A 41 -6.19 7.92 3.24
C VAL A 41 -5.36 6.85 3.95
N ALA A 42 -5.65 6.56 5.22
CA ALA A 42 -4.95 5.50 5.96
C ALA A 42 -5.16 4.12 5.32
N TYR A 43 -6.39 3.82 4.90
CA TYR A 43 -6.75 2.60 4.20
C TYR A 43 -5.98 2.46 2.88
N PHE A 44 -5.88 3.52 2.08
CA PHE A 44 -5.07 3.52 0.86
C PHE A 44 -3.62 3.08 1.16
N TYR A 45 -2.97 3.71 2.13
CA TYR A 45 -1.59 3.35 2.47
C TYR A 45 -1.44 1.91 2.96
N LEU A 46 -2.33 1.46 3.85
CA LEU A 46 -2.29 0.10 4.37
C LEU A 46 -2.59 -0.94 3.28
N PHE A 47 -3.62 -0.71 2.47
CA PHE A 47 -4.03 -1.63 1.41
C PHE A 47 -2.89 -1.88 0.42
N PHE A 48 -2.32 -0.81 -0.15
CA PHE A 48 -1.18 -0.94 -1.06
C PHE A 48 0.05 -1.47 -0.33
N GLY A 49 0.32 -1.01 0.89
CA GLY A 49 1.45 -1.48 1.71
C GLY A 49 1.43 -2.98 1.94
N ILE A 50 0.28 -3.55 2.31
CA ILE A 50 0.09 -4.98 2.54
C ILE A 50 0.23 -5.77 1.24
N ILE A 51 -0.43 -5.32 0.14
CA ILE A 51 -0.30 -6.00 -1.15
C ILE A 51 1.16 -6.07 -1.59
N MET A 52 1.87 -4.94 -1.54
CA MET A 52 3.28 -4.91 -1.93
C MET A 52 4.15 -5.72 -0.99
N TRP A 53 3.82 -5.80 0.30
CA TRP A 53 4.50 -6.66 1.26
C TRP A 53 4.33 -8.15 0.94
N VAL A 54 3.11 -8.58 0.60
CA VAL A 54 2.82 -9.97 0.18
C VAL A 54 3.52 -10.33 -1.13
N VAL A 55 3.46 -9.44 -2.13
CA VAL A 55 4.16 -9.62 -3.41
C VAL A 55 5.66 -9.71 -3.21
N ARG A 56 6.24 -8.81 -2.41
CA ARG A 56 7.66 -8.85 -2.09
C ARG A 56 8.06 -10.08 -1.25
N GLY A 57 7.15 -10.59 -0.43
CA GLY A 57 7.33 -11.80 0.37
C GLY A 57 7.45 -13.09 -0.44
N GLY A 58 7.29 -13.05 -1.77
CA GLY A 58 7.47 -14.20 -2.65
C GLY A 58 6.24 -15.11 -2.75
N PHE A 59 5.10 -14.72 -2.18
CA PHE A 59 3.85 -15.48 -2.31
C PHE A 59 3.48 -15.72 -3.79
N PHE A 60 3.55 -14.67 -4.60
CA PHE A 60 3.25 -14.74 -6.03
C PHE A 60 4.39 -15.36 -6.85
N ASP A 61 5.59 -15.50 -6.30
CA ASP A 61 6.71 -16.13 -7.00
C ASP A 61 6.45 -17.63 -7.18
N GLY A 62 5.96 -18.30 -6.12
CA GLY A 62 5.60 -19.72 -6.19
C GLY A 62 4.48 -19.98 -7.20
N ILE A 63 3.45 -19.13 -7.21
CA ILE A 63 2.35 -19.20 -8.18
C ILE A 63 2.90 -19.01 -9.60
N THR A 64 3.66 -17.94 -9.82
CA THR A 64 4.22 -17.61 -11.14
C THR A 64 5.14 -18.72 -11.65
N TYR A 65 5.99 -19.26 -10.78
CA TYR A 65 6.87 -20.37 -11.12
C TYR A 65 6.09 -21.63 -11.49
N GLY A 66 5.04 -21.97 -10.74
CA GLY A 66 4.15 -23.10 -11.02
C GLY A 66 3.47 -22.97 -12.38
N PHE A 67 2.87 -21.80 -12.68
CA PHE A 67 2.25 -21.53 -13.97
C PHE A 67 3.26 -21.59 -15.12
N ARG A 68 4.41 -20.92 -14.99
CA ARG A 68 5.47 -20.95 -16.03
C ARG A 68 5.93 -22.39 -16.31
N ARG A 69 6.16 -23.19 -15.27
CA ARG A 69 6.53 -24.61 -15.43
C ARG A 69 5.45 -25.39 -16.15
N PHE A 70 4.18 -25.22 -15.75
CA PHE A 70 3.06 -25.93 -16.34
C PHE A 70 2.88 -25.57 -17.82
N THR A 71 2.85 -24.28 -18.16
CA THR A 71 2.72 -23.81 -19.54
C THR A 71 3.87 -24.29 -20.41
N ASN A 72 5.11 -24.22 -19.92
CA ASN A 72 6.27 -24.71 -20.66
C ASN A 72 6.25 -26.24 -20.89
N GLN A 73 5.73 -27.02 -19.94
CA GLN A 73 5.59 -28.48 -20.10
C GLN A 73 4.44 -28.88 -21.03
N MET A 74 3.33 -28.13 -21.00
CA MET A 74 2.11 -28.44 -21.76
C MET A 74 2.10 -27.81 -23.17
N SER A 75 2.98 -26.85 -23.46
CA SER A 75 3.07 -26.24 -24.78
C SER A 75 3.54 -27.26 -25.83
N LYS A 76 2.76 -27.39 -26.92
CA LYS A 76 3.13 -28.19 -28.10
C LYS A 76 4.26 -27.54 -28.92
N GLN A 77 4.40 -26.21 -28.82
CA GLN A 77 5.53 -25.43 -29.32
C GLN A 77 6.46 -25.14 -28.14
N LYS A 78 7.40 -26.06 -27.87
CA LYS A 78 8.50 -25.78 -26.95
C LYS A 78 9.44 -24.82 -27.66
N ASP A 79 9.35 -23.55 -27.32
CA ASP A 79 10.38 -22.60 -27.69
C ASP A 79 11.62 -22.90 -26.85
N TYR A 80 12.57 -23.62 -27.42
CA TYR A 80 13.81 -24.00 -26.75
C TYR A 80 14.71 -22.80 -26.44
N LEU A 81 14.41 -21.63 -27.01
CA LEU A 81 15.09 -20.37 -26.72
C LEU A 81 14.40 -19.55 -25.62
N ASP A 82 13.22 -19.97 -25.13
CA ASP A 82 12.53 -19.26 -24.05
C ASP A 82 13.08 -19.65 -22.67
N ASP A 83 14.00 -18.84 -22.17
CA ASP A 83 14.56 -18.93 -20.81
C ASP A 83 13.55 -18.44 -19.74
N TRP A 84 12.39 -19.10 -19.67
CA TRP A 84 11.30 -18.75 -18.75
C TRP A 84 11.72 -18.74 -17.27
N LYS A 85 12.80 -19.47 -16.93
CA LYS A 85 13.40 -19.49 -15.58
C LYS A 85 14.13 -18.20 -15.23
N GLU A 86 14.69 -17.51 -16.22
CA GLU A 86 15.46 -16.29 -16.02
C GLU A 86 14.58 -15.04 -15.92
N LYS A 87 13.33 -15.13 -16.41
CA LYS A 87 12.35 -14.05 -16.33
C LYS A 87 12.18 -13.60 -14.86
N PRO A 88 12.23 -12.28 -14.57
CA PRO A 88 12.14 -11.78 -13.20
C PRO A 88 10.85 -12.23 -12.53
N LEU A 89 10.97 -12.55 -11.24
CA LEU A 89 9.84 -12.93 -10.40
C LEU A 89 9.13 -11.68 -9.88
N PRO A 90 7.81 -11.74 -9.60
CA PRO A 90 7.05 -10.61 -9.06
C PRO A 90 7.71 -9.94 -7.85
N SER A 91 8.31 -10.72 -6.94
CA SER A 91 9.01 -10.17 -5.77
C SER A 91 10.19 -9.25 -6.13
N LYS A 92 10.91 -9.54 -7.23
CA LYS A 92 12.07 -8.77 -7.69
C LYS A 92 11.68 -7.43 -8.31
N ASN A 93 10.45 -7.29 -8.80
CA ASN A 93 9.95 -6.07 -9.42
C ASN A 93 9.61 -4.97 -8.40
N ILE A 94 9.46 -5.30 -7.12
CA ILE A 94 9.16 -4.33 -6.05
C ILE A 94 10.42 -4.09 -5.21
N SER A 95 10.83 -2.83 -5.06
CA SER A 95 11.96 -2.50 -4.18
C SER A 95 11.60 -2.74 -2.70
N SER A 96 12.58 -3.12 -1.88
CA SER A 96 12.37 -3.40 -0.45
C SER A 96 11.96 -2.17 0.38
N SER A 97 12.17 -0.97 -0.15
CA SER A 97 11.88 0.30 0.53
C SER A 97 10.42 0.72 0.41
N VAL A 98 9.75 0.38 -0.69
CA VAL A 98 8.40 0.85 -1.01
C VAL A 98 7.33 0.26 -0.07
N PRO A 99 7.27 -1.06 0.19
CA PRO A 99 6.30 -1.61 1.15
C PRO A 99 6.50 -1.01 2.55
N LYS A 100 7.75 -0.82 2.98
CA LYS A 100 8.08 -0.23 4.28
C LYS A 100 7.59 1.22 4.40
N PHE A 101 7.73 2.00 3.33
CA PHE A 101 7.20 3.36 3.28
C PHE A 101 5.68 3.36 3.44
N PHE A 102 4.96 2.59 2.61
CA PHE A 102 3.50 2.55 2.65
C PHE A 102 2.97 2.05 3.99
N LEU A 103 3.54 0.96 4.53
CA LEU A 103 3.15 0.41 5.83
C LEU A 103 3.43 1.38 6.97
N PHE A 104 4.57 2.07 6.98
CA PHE A 104 4.87 3.05 8.03
C PHE A 104 3.86 4.20 8.03
N HIS A 105 3.59 4.79 6.87
CA HIS A 105 2.62 5.88 6.75
C HIS A 105 1.20 5.40 7.10
N GLY A 106 0.81 4.22 6.61
CA GLY A 106 -0.47 3.61 6.96
C GLY A 106 -0.63 3.40 8.46
N MET A 107 0.36 2.81 9.14
CA MET A 107 0.31 2.58 10.59
C MET A 107 0.19 3.88 11.39
N VAL A 108 0.99 4.91 11.07
CA VAL A 108 0.94 6.18 11.78
C VAL A 108 -0.42 6.86 11.62
N LEU A 109 -0.96 6.88 10.39
CA LEU A 109 -2.28 7.44 10.12
C LEU A 109 -3.39 6.64 10.80
N SER A 110 -3.29 5.30 10.83
CA SER A 110 -4.23 4.45 11.55
C SER A 110 -4.19 4.64 13.06
N ILE A 111 -3.01 4.86 13.67
CA ILE A 111 -2.92 5.21 15.09
C ILE A 111 -3.62 6.55 15.34
N GLY A 112 -3.35 7.56 14.50
CA GLY A 112 -4.03 8.85 14.59
C GLY A 112 -5.55 8.73 14.44
N LEU A 113 -6.02 7.89 13.51
CA LEU A 113 -7.43 7.55 13.33
C LEU A 113 -8.03 6.95 14.61
N LEU A 114 -7.38 5.95 15.20
CA LEU A 114 -7.86 5.31 16.43
C LEU A 114 -7.94 6.30 17.60
N VAL A 115 -6.96 7.20 17.73
CA VAL A 115 -6.98 8.26 18.75
C VAL A 115 -8.16 9.21 18.51
N LEU A 116 -8.37 9.67 17.28
CA LEU A 116 -9.52 10.53 16.96
C LEU A 116 -10.86 9.83 17.16
N LEU A 117 -10.94 8.54 16.84
CA LEU A 117 -12.13 7.73 17.07
C LEU A 117 -12.43 7.61 18.56
N LEU A 118 -11.42 7.32 19.39
CA LEU A 118 -11.55 7.29 20.84
C LEU A 118 -12.03 8.64 21.38
N LEU A 119 -11.44 9.75 20.93
CA LEU A 119 -11.87 11.09 21.33
C LEU A 119 -13.32 11.36 20.91
N TYR A 120 -13.71 10.99 19.69
CA TYR A 120 -15.08 11.17 19.20
C TYR A 120 -16.11 10.44 20.08
N TYR A 121 -15.80 9.23 20.54
CA TYR A 121 -16.68 8.48 21.45
C TYR A 121 -16.61 8.93 22.91
N LEU A 122 -15.52 9.57 23.35
CA LEU A 122 -15.40 10.12 24.71
C LEU A 122 -16.09 11.48 24.85
N LEU A 123 -16.13 12.28 23.78
CA LEU A 123 -16.78 13.60 23.76
C LEU A 123 -18.29 13.52 23.48
N LYS A 124 -18.79 12.36 23.07
CA LYS A 124 -20.19 12.10 22.75
C LYS A 124 -20.86 11.29 23.85
#